data_AF-A0A2E1MVF3-F1
#
_entry.id   AF-A0A2E1MVF3-F1
#
_cell.length_a   1.000
_cell.length_b   1.000
_cell.length_c   1.000
_cell.angle_alpha   90.00
_cell.angle_beta   90.00
_cell.angle_gamma   90.00
#
_symmetry.space_group_name_H-M   'P 1'
#
loop_
_entity.id
_entity.type
_entity.pdbx_description
1 polymer ?
#
loop_
_entity_poly.entity_id
_entity_poly.type
_entity_poly.pdbx_seq_one_letter_code
_entity_poly.pdbx_strand_id
1 'polypeptide(L)' 'MKTTLVILGKKYLLKYERKMPEKELIKMKSFITKKGDKLSKTLKFKIKKIIEKDKERIYEIIL' A
#
# COMPACT_ATOMS: atom_id res chain seq x y z
N MET A 1 -9.70 -3.00 -10.00
CA MET A 1 -9.63 -2.39 -8.66
C MET A 1 -8.16 -2.12 -8.34
N LYS A 2 -7.79 -0.99 -7.72
CA LYS A 2 -6.36 -0.64 -7.51
C LYS A 2 -6.06 -0.33 -6.04
N THR A 3 -4.83 -0.63 -5.61
CA THR A 3 -4.35 -0.29 -4.27
C THR A 3 -3.20 0.70 -4.36
N THR A 4 -3.32 1.81 -3.64
CA THR A 4 -2.32 2.88 -3.60
C THR A 4 -1.79 2.99 -2.19
N LEU A 5 -0.47 2.99 -2.02
CA LEU A 5 0.20 3.30 -0.76
C LEU A 5 0.63 4.77 -0.78
N VAL A 6 0.35 5.51 0.28
CA VAL A 6 0.86 6.86 0.49
C VAL A 6 1.93 6.77 1.57
N ILE A 7 3.18 7.02 1.21
CA ILE A 7 4.33 7.00 2.12
C ILE A 7 4.94 8.40 2.08
N LEU A 8 4.98 9.09 3.23
CA LEU A 8 5.56 10.44 3.34
C LEU A 8 5.01 11.43 2.29
N GLY A 9 3.71 11.36 1.99
CA GLY A 9 3.06 12.20 0.97
C GLY A 9 3.25 11.76 -0.48
N LYS A 10 4.12 10.76 -0.76
CA LYS A 10 4.29 10.17 -2.08
C LYS A 10 3.33 9.02 -2.31
N LYS A 11 2.66 9.01 -3.46
CA LYS A 11 1.72 7.96 -3.87
C LYS A 11 2.45 6.88 -4.65
N TYR A 12 2.37 5.65 -4.18
CA TYR A 12 2.91 4.45 -4.78
C TYR A 12 1.77 3.53 -5.18
N LEU A 13 1.54 3.40 -6.48
CA LEU A 13 0.55 2.47 -7.00
C LEU A 13 1.14 1.05 -6.99
N LEU A 14 0.44 0.09 -6.40
CA LEU A 14 0.88 -1.30 -6.39
C LEU A 14 0.65 -1.96 -7.76
N LYS A 15 1.51 -2.94 -8.10
CA LYS A 15 1.38 -3.73 -9.33
C LYS A 15 0.11 -4.59 -9.33
N TYR A 16 -0.41 -4.92 -8.15
CA TYR A 16 -1.54 -5.82 -7.98
C TYR A 16 -2.86 -5.15 -8.40
N GLU A 17 -3.55 -5.72 -9.39
CA GLU A 17 -4.83 -5.20 -9.91
C GLU A 17 -6.05 -5.59 -9.05
N ARG A 18 -5.87 -5.63 -7.73
CA ARG A 18 -6.90 -5.96 -6.74
C ARG A 18 -6.97 -4.93 -5.61
N LYS A 19 -8.13 -4.82 -4.96
CA LYS A 19 -8.29 -4.11 -3.68
C LYS A 19 -7.66 -4.98 -2.60
N MET A 20 -6.49 -4.59 -2.12
CA MET A 20 -5.78 -5.35 -1.12
C MET A 20 -6.46 -5.19 0.24
N PRO A 21 -6.78 -6.29 0.96
CA PRO A 21 -7.33 -6.21 2.30
C PRO A 21 -6.24 -5.85 3.32
N GLU A 22 -6.63 -5.15 4.38
CA GLU A 22 -5.70 -4.68 5.41
C GLU A 22 -4.92 -5.83 6.06
N LYS A 23 -5.59 -6.93 6.39
CA LYS A 23 -4.98 -8.13 6.97
C LYS A 23 -3.84 -8.69 6.12
N GLU A 24 -3.97 -8.64 4.79
CA GLU A 24 -2.94 -9.12 3.87
C GLU A 24 -1.78 -8.12 3.77
N LEU A 25 -2.09 -6.82 3.77
CA LEU A 25 -1.12 -5.74 3.76
C LEU A 25 -0.26 -5.74 5.05
N ILE A 26 -0.84 -6.14 6.18
CA ILE A 26 -0.11 -6.34 7.44
C ILE A 26 0.81 -7.57 7.38
N LYS A 27 0.38 -8.67 6.75
CA LYS A 27 1.18 -9.89 6.63
C LYS A 27 2.34 -9.78 5.64
N MET A 28 2.23 -8.90 4.65
CA MET A 28 3.28 -8.73 3.64
C MET A 28 4.58 -8.18 4.24
N LYS A 29 5.71 -8.70 3.75
CA LYS A 29 7.08 -8.23 4.07
C LYS A 29 7.54 -7.11 3.13
N SER A 30 7.02 -7.08 1.91
CA SER A 30 7.37 -6.08 0.91
C SER A 30 6.26 -5.93 -0.14
N PHE A 31 6.18 -4.76 -0.76
CA PHE A 31 5.21 -4.44 -1.80
C PHE A 31 5.94 -4.10 -3.11
N ILE A 32 5.39 -4.54 -4.24
CA ILE A 32 5.92 -4.18 -5.56
C ILE A 32 5.03 -3.09 -6.17
N THR A 33 5.64 -1.98 -6.57
CA THR A 33 4.95 -0.89 -7.27
C THR A 33 4.73 -1.26 -8.73
N LYS A 34 3.77 -0.60 -9.38
CA LYS A 34 3.53 -0.75 -10.81
C LYS A 34 4.76 -0.37 -11.67
N LYS A 35 5.64 0.46 -11.13
CA LYS A 35 6.91 0.87 -11.76
C LYS A 35 8.04 -0.17 -11.60
N GLY A 36 7.83 -1.22 -10.80
CA GLY A 36 8.81 -2.27 -10.55
C GLY A 36 9.63 -2.06 -9.27
N ASP A 37 9.44 -0.95 -8.56
CA ASP A 37 10.13 -0.70 -7.29
C ASP A 37 9.63 -1.64 -6.19
N LYS A 38 10.56 -2.13 -5.37
CA LYS A 38 10.25 -2.93 -4.18
C LYS A 38 10.30 -2.05 -2.93
N LEU A 39 9.15 -1.92 -2.28
CA LEU A 39 8.99 -1.26 -0.99
C LEU A 39 9.07 -2.32 0.12
N SER A 40 10.21 -2.41 0.79
CA SER A 40 10.39 -3.30 1.93
C SER A 40 9.81 -2.68 3.20
N LYS A 41 9.02 -3.47 3.93
CA LYS A 41 8.41 -3.07 5.19
C LYS A 41 9.47 -3.00 6.28
N THR A 42 9.54 -1.89 7.03
CA THR A 42 10.44 -1.81 8.18
C THR A 42 9.69 -2.15 9.47
N LEU A 43 10.45 -2.28 10.56
CA LEU A 43 9.91 -2.53 11.91
C LEU A 43 9.01 -1.39 12.41
N LYS A 44 9.12 -0.19 11.82
CA LYS A 44 8.29 0.98 12.16
C LYS A 44 7.00 1.05 11.34
N PHE A 45 6.70 0.00 10.57
CA PHE A 45 5.53 0.04 9.71
C PHE A 45 4.25 0.27 10.50
N LYS A 46 3.47 1.27 10.08
CA LYS A 46 2.18 1.56 10.67
C LYS A 46 1.23 2.11 9.63
N ILE A 47 0.00 1.64 9.63
CA ILE A 47 -1.08 2.22 8.83
C ILE A 47 -1.60 3.44 9.59
N LYS A 48 -1.51 4.63 8.98
CA LYS A 48 -2.02 5.88 9.53
C LYS A 48 -3.48 6.09 9.15
N LYS A 49 -3.82 5.85 7.88
CA LYS A 49 -5.14 6.16 7.34
C LYS A 49 -5.50 5.20 6.23
N ILE A 50 -6.79 4.90 6.13
CA ILE A 50 -7.36 4.07 5.07
C ILE A 50 -8.46 4.89 4.43
N ILE A 51 -8.36 5.09 3.13
CA ILE A 51 -9.33 5.81 2.34
C ILE A 51 -9.83 4.84 1.30
N GLU A 52 -11.08 4.41 1.47
CA GLU A 52 -11.76 3.57 0.52
C GLU A 52 -12.53 4.42 -0.48
N LYS A 53 -12.30 4.17 -1.77
CA LYS A 53 -13.11 4.71 -2.87
C LYS A 53 -13.72 3.53 -3.63
N ASP A 54 -14.75 3.80 -4.44
CA ASP A 54 -15.45 2.80 -5.26
C ASP A 54 -14.50 1.81 -5.97
N LYS A 55 -13.48 2.33 -6.67
CA LYS A 55 -12.58 1.51 -7.52
C LYS A 55 -11.13 1.44 -7.04
N GLU A 56 -10.76 2.19 -6.01
CA GLU A 56 -9.41 2.20 -5.43
C GLU A 56 -9.44 2.16 -3.89
N ARG A 57 -8.42 1.56 -3.27
CA ARG A 57 -8.17 1.70 -1.83
C ARG A 57 -6.81 2.32 -1.62
N ILE A 58 -6.79 3.41 -0.86
CA ILE A 58 -5.59 4.18 -0.56
C ILE A 58 -5.23 3.95 0.90
N TYR A 59 -4.00 3.49 1.14
CA TYR A 59 -3.45 3.28 2.47
C TYR A 59 -2.34 4.28 2.72
N GLU A 60 -2.54 5.18 3.66
CA GLU A 60 -1.45 5.99 4.18
C GLU A 60 -0.69 5.17 5.22
N ILE A 61 0.57 4.90 4.91
CA ILE A 61 1.44 4.05 5.73
C ILE A 61 2.76 4.75 6.02
N ILE A 62 3.33 4.42 7.16
CA ILE A 62 4.74 4.62 7.46
C ILE A 62 5.41 3.30 7.14
N LEU A 63 6.53 3.33 6.42
CA LEU A 63 7.37 2.15 6.20
C LEU A 63 8.31 1.95 7.37
#